data_AF-A0AA44DC23-F1
#
_entry.id   AF-A0AA44DC23-F1
#
_cell.length_a   1.000
_cell.length_b   1.000
_cell.length_c   1.000
_cell.angle_alpha   90.00
_cell.angle_beta   90.00
_cell.angle_gamma   90.00
#
_symmetry.space_group_name_H-M   'P 1'
#
loop_
_entity.id
_entity.type
_entity.pdbx_description
1 polymer ?
#
loop_
_entity_poly.entity_id
_entity_poly.type
_entity_poly.pdbx_seq_one_letter_code
_entity_poly.pdbx_strand_id
1 'polypeptide(L)'
;MSNEPIDLAQALASFDALWSPRVVTHVNDYDVRVAKVAGEHVWHAHDDTDEFFLVLDGELRISLRESAGERTVRLPRGAVFTVPRGTEHRPHAPGGASILLFEPTGTSSVGDRHEEVPDHVDATTGHALDLPHTAAGAVRDQAGRATVSAPVGAPSGRAASSPDAKLSRRSASARSDCSGH
;
A
#
# COMPACT_ATOMS: atom_id res chain seq x y z
N MET A 1 14.12 -4.39 5.11
CA MET A 1 13.24 -4.38 3.92
C MET A 1 14.08 -4.30 2.67
N SER A 2 13.64 -4.93 1.58
CA SER A 2 14.34 -4.83 0.29
C SER A 2 14.40 -3.37 -0.16
N ASN A 3 15.55 -2.93 -0.67
CA ASN A 3 15.71 -1.58 -1.25
C ASN A 3 15.43 -1.57 -2.76
N GLU A 4 14.93 -2.68 -3.29
CA GLU A 4 14.56 -2.87 -4.69
C GLU A 4 13.04 -2.83 -4.86
N PRO A 5 12.52 -2.42 -6.04
CA PRO A 5 11.10 -2.51 -6.34
C PRO A 5 10.58 -3.94 -6.20
N ILE A 6 9.36 -4.09 -5.67
CA ILE A 6 8.68 -5.38 -5.59
C ILE A 6 7.70 -5.49 -6.75
N ASP A 7 7.89 -6.52 -7.57
CA ASP A 7 6.94 -6.91 -8.60
C ASP A 7 5.77 -7.65 -7.94
N LEU A 8 4.56 -7.08 -8.03
CA LEU A 8 3.38 -7.65 -7.38
C LEU A 8 2.97 -9.00 -7.98
N ALA A 9 3.24 -9.25 -9.26
CA ALA A 9 2.94 -10.54 -9.87
C ALA A 9 3.85 -11.64 -9.32
N GLN A 10 5.14 -11.34 -9.11
CA GLN A 10 6.07 -12.25 -8.44
C GLN A 10 5.70 -12.47 -6.97
N ALA A 11 5.33 -11.40 -6.26
CA ALA A 11 4.85 -11.50 -4.88
C ALA A 11 3.64 -12.42 -4.77
N LEU A 12 2.60 -12.21 -5.59
CA LEU A 12 1.42 -13.07 -5.63
C LEU A 12 1.75 -14.50 -6.07
N ALA A 13 2.72 -14.70 -6.97
CA ALA A 13 3.14 -16.05 -7.37
C ALA A 13 3.89 -16.81 -6.27
N SER A 14 4.39 -16.14 -5.23
CA SER A 14 5.23 -16.76 -4.19
C SER A 14 4.46 -17.50 -3.08
N PHE A 15 3.13 -17.37 -3.00
CA PHE A 15 2.30 -18.02 -1.98
C PHE A 15 0.92 -18.40 -2.53
N ASP A 16 0.30 -19.46 -2.03
CA ASP A 16 -1.04 -19.89 -2.46
C ASP A 16 -2.13 -19.74 -1.39
N ALA A 17 -1.74 -19.35 -0.17
CA ALA A 17 -2.67 -19.15 0.94
C ALA A 17 -3.74 -18.09 0.59
N LEU A 18 -5.00 -18.44 0.79
CA LEU A 18 -6.14 -17.56 0.61
C LEU A 18 -6.42 -16.77 1.88
N TRP A 19 -6.98 -15.56 1.74
CA TRP A 19 -7.34 -14.68 2.87
C TRP A 19 -6.19 -14.47 3.86
N SER A 20 -4.95 -14.57 3.38
CA SER A 20 -3.72 -14.51 4.15
C SER A 20 -2.84 -13.42 3.53
N PRO A 21 -2.95 -12.16 3.97
CA PRO A 21 -2.25 -11.05 3.35
C PRO A 21 -0.73 -11.13 3.58
N ARG A 22 0.03 -10.64 2.60
CA ARG A 22 1.49 -10.45 2.67
C ARG A 22 1.80 -8.97 2.59
N VAL A 23 2.57 -8.45 3.54
CA VAL A 23 3.06 -7.07 3.52
C VAL A 23 4.16 -6.98 2.47
N VAL A 24 3.92 -6.18 1.42
CA VAL A 24 4.89 -5.97 0.33
C VAL A 24 5.80 -4.79 0.62
N THR A 25 5.27 -3.70 1.17
CA THR A 25 6.08 -2.54 1.56
C THR A 25 5.31 -1.70 2.58
N HIS A 26 5.95 -0.65 3.08
CA HIS A 26 5.34 0.29 4.02
C HIS A 26 5.40 1.71 3.47
N VAL A 27 4.39 2.50 3.81
CA VAL A 27 4.35 3.95 3.56
C VAL A 27 4.12 4.62 4.92
N ASN A 28 5.17 5.19 5.50
CA ASN A 28 5.15 5.68 6.88
C ASN A 28 4.71 4.57 7.86
N ASP A 29 3.57 4.76 8.51
CA ASP A 29 2.88 3.87 9.45
C ASP A 29 1.76 3.04 8.80
N TYR A 30 1.77 2.90 7.48
CA TYR A 30 0.84 2.07 6.72
C TYR A 30 1.54 0.88 6.06
N ASP A 31 0.82 -0.23 5.99
CA ASP A 31 1.20 -1.40 5.21
C ASP A 31 0.53 -1.34 3.83
N VAL A 32 1.33 -1.63 2.80
CA VAL A 32 0.80 -2.06 1.50
C VAL A 32 0.83 -3.58 1.52
N ARG A 33 -0.33 -4.22 1.39
CA ARG A 33 -0.45 -5.69 1.44
C ARG A 33 -1.04 -6.23 0.15
N VAL A 34 -0.73 -7.49 -0.18
CA VAL A 34 -1.41 -8.23 -1.24
C VAL A 34 -1.97 -9.53 -0.71
N ALA A 35 -3.11 -9.96 -1.25
CA ALA A 35 -3.75 -11.22 -0.88
C ALA A 35 -4.37 -11.90 -2.10
N LYS A 36 -4.38 -13.24 -2.07
CA LYS A 36 -5.26 -14.06 -2.90
C LYS A 36 -6.53 -14.33 -2.11
N VAL A 37 -7.68 -14.23 -2.75
CA VAL A 37 -8.98 -14.41 -2.10
C VAL A 37 -9.90 -15.27 -2.96
N ALA A 38 -10.69 -16.14 -2.34
CA ALA A 38 -11.72 -16.91 -3.02
C ALA A 38 -12.80 -17.34 -2.03
N GLY A 39 -14.04 -17.47 -2.49
CA GLY A 39 -15.17 -17.73 -1.60
C GLY A 39 -15.50 -16.51 -0.74
N GLU A 40 -15.86 -16.73 0.52
CA GLU A 40 -16.32 -15.68 1.45
C GLU A 40 -15.31 -15.44 2.57
N HIS A 41 -15.16 -14.17 2.95
CA HIS A 41 -14.53 -13.76 4.19
C HIS A 41 -15.57 -13.69 5.33
N VAL A 42 -15.18 -13.14 6.48
CA VAL A 42 -16.04 -12.92 7.65
C VAL A 42 -16.80 -11.61 7.48
N TRP A 43 -18.00 -11.50 8.04
CA TRP A 43 -18.50 -10.17 8.41
C TRP A 43 -17.61 -9.57 9.48
N HIS A 44 -17.09 -8.37 9.23
CA HIS A 44 -16.24 -7.67 10.16
C HIS A 44 -16.32 -6.15 10.01
N ALA A 45 -15.76 -5.43 10.97
CA ALA A 45 -15.62 -3.98 10.95
C ALA A 45 -14.29 -3.55 11.58
N HIS A 46 -13.72 -2.47 11.05
CA HIS A 46 -12.58 -1.76 11.64
C HIS A 46 -13.07 -0.47 12.27
N ASP A 47 -12.81 -0.25 13.54
CA ASP A 47 -13.37 0.89 14.28
C ASP A 47 -12.64 2.19 14.02
N ASP A 48 -11.32 2.09 13.88
CA ASP A 48 -10.45 3.25 13.88
C ASP A 48 -9.87 3.58 12.50
N THR A 49 -10.01 2.68 11.53
CA THR A 49 -9.44 2.84 10.19
C THR A 49 -10.43 2.52 9.08
N ASP A 50 -10.32 3.29 8.00
CA ASP A 50 -10.90 2.91 6.71
C ASP A 50 -10.11 1.73 6.14
N GLU A 51 -10.75 0.91 5.31
CA GLU A 51 -10.10 -0.21 4.61
C GLU A 51 -10.16 0.00 3.10
N PHE A 52 -8.99 0.09 2.47
CA PHE A 52 -8.85 0.32 1.04
C PHE A 52 -8.62 -1.00 0.29
N PHE A 53 -9.36 -1.19 -0.79
CA PHE A 53 -9.24 -2.31 -1.71
C PHE A 53 -8.89 -1.84 -3.12
N LEU A 54 -7.92 -2.50 -3.76
CA LEU A 54 -7.67 -2.45 -5.21
C LEU A 54 -7.68 -3.88 -5.76
N VAL A 55 -8.50 -4.14 -6.78
CA VAL A 55 -8.52 -5.45 -7.46
C VAL A 55 -7.44 -5.51 -8.53
N LEU A 56 -6.44 -6.36 -8.36
CA LEU A 56 -5.34 -6.55 -9.30
C LEU A 56 -5.71 -7.53 -10.43
N ASP A 57 -6.46 -8.57 -10.09
CA ASP A 57 -7.01 -9.57 -11.02
C ASP A 57 -8.29 -10.20 -10.47
N GLY A 58 -9.16 -10.69 -11.36
CA GLY A 58 -10.47 -11.26 -11.00
C GLY A 58 -11.54 -10.20 -10.68
N GLU A 59 -12.47 -10.57 -9.80
CA GLU A 59 -13.55 -9.71 -9.32
C GLU A 59 -13.76 -9.90 -7.81
N LEU A 60 -13.78 -8.80 -7.07
CA LEU A 60 -14.17 -8.78 -5.65
C LEU A 60 -15.58 -8.20 -5.52
N ARG A 61 -16.33 -8.71 -4.56
CA ARG A 61 -17.59 -8.13 -4.11
C ARG A 61 -17.50 -7.84 -2.63
N ILE A 62 -18.04 -6.70 -2.21
CA ILE A 62 -18.04 -6.32 -0.80
C ILE A 62 -19.48 -6.04 -0.41
N SER A 63 -20.04 -6.90 0.44
CA SER A 63 -21.34 -6.66 1.08
C SER A 63 -21.12 -5.71 2.26
N LEU A 64 -22.00 -4.72 2.42
CA LEU A 64 -21.92 -3.65 3.40
C LEU A 64 -23.25 -3.59 4.15
N ARG A 65 -23.20 -3.51 5.48
CA ARG A 65 -24.36 -3.22 6.32
C ARG A 65 -24.31 -1.77 6.76
N GLU A 66 -25.19 -0.96 6.18
CA GLU A 66 -25.30 0.46 6.44
C GLU A 66 -26.65 0.78 7.10
N SER A 67 -26.84 2.02 7.53
CA SER A 67 -28.09 2.47 8.15
C SER A 67 -29.31 2.32 7.22
N ALA A 68 -29.11 2.38 5.90
CA ALA A 68 -30.16 2.20 4.90
C ALA A 68 -30.46 0.73 4.56
N GLY A 69 -29.71 -0.22 5.15
CA GLY A 69 -29.81 -1.65 4.88
C GLY A 69 -28.52 -2.23 4.30
N GLU A 70 -28.63 -3.45 3.76
CA GLU A 70 -27.50 -4.15 3.15
C GLU A 70 -27.40 -3.86 1.66
N ARG A 71 -26.18 -3.58 1.17
CA ARG A 71 -25.88 -3.48 -0.26
C ARG A 71 -24.58 -4.17 -0.59
N THR A 72 -24.37 -4.50 -1.87
CA THR A 72 -23.12 -5.10 -2.34
C THR A 72 -22.50 -4.23 -3.43
N VAL A 73 -21.22 -3.90 -3.27
CA VAL A 73 -20.39 -3.24 -4.29
C VAL A 73 -19.66 -4.30 -5.09
N ARG A 74 -19.60 -4.14 -6.42
CA ARG A 74 -18.83 -5.02 -7.31
C ARG A 74 -17.60 -4.28 -7.80
N LEU A 75 -16.43 -4.87 -7.59
CA LEU A 75 -15.14 -4.34 -8.02
C LEU A 75 -14.55 -5.27 -9.09
N PRO A 76 -14.62 -4.91 -10.38
CA PRO A 76 -13.87 -5.60 -11.42
C PRO A 76 -12.37 -5.29 -11.28
N ARG A 77 -11.53 -6.04 -12.01
CA ARG A 77 -10.09 -5.74 -12.16
C ARG A 77 -9.84 -4.26 -12.46
N GLY A 78 -8.91 -3.67 -11.72
CA GLY A 78 -8.51 -2.27 -11.82
C GLY A 78 -9.40 -1.29 -11.05
N ALA A 79 -10.48 -1.76 -10.42
CA ALA A 79 -11.33 -0.93 -9.59
C ALA A 79 -10.79 -0.81 -8.16
N VAL A 80 -11.08 0.33 -7.54
CA VAL A 80 -10.78 0.62 -6.14
C VAL A 80 -12.06 0.92 -5.37
N PHE A 81 -12.07 0.61 -4.07
CA PHE A 81 -13.13 1.00 -3.16
C PHE A 81 -12.57 1.12 -1.74
N THR A 82 -13.09 2.06 -0.99
CA THR A 82 -12.77 2.22 0.43
C THR A 82 -14.02 1.92 1.24
N VAL A 83 -13.91 0.99 2.18
CA VAL A 83 -14.92 0.76 3.22
C VAL A 83 -14.66 1.77 4.34
N PRO A 84 -15.61 2.66 4.66
CA PRO A 84 -15.44 3.61 5.75
C PRO A 84 -15.35 2.89 7.10
N ARG A 85 -14.51 3.38 8.00
CA ARG A 85 -14.40 2.89 9.38
C ARG A 85 -15.75 2.77 10.07
N GLY A 86 -15.89 1.76 10.90
CA GLY A 86 -17.10 1.39 11.61
C GLY A 86 -18.14 0.68 10.75
N THR A 87 -17.96 0.61 9.43
CA THR A 87 -18.91 -0.09 8.54
C THR A 87 -18.68 -1.59 8.58
N GLU A 88 -19.70 -2.32 9.01
CA GLU A 88 -19.68 -3.78 8.95
C GLU A 88 -19.78 -4.24 7.49
N HIS A 89 -18.86 -5.12 7.10
CA HIS A 89 -18.72 -5.51 5.71
C HIS A 89 -18.17 -6.94 5.57
N ARG A 90 -18.36 -7.53 4.40
CA ARG A 90 -17.90 -8.88 4.06
C ARG A 90 -17.42 -8.98 2.61
N PRO A 91 -16.10 -9.01 2.40
CA PRO A 91 -15.53 -9.32 1.09
C PRO A 91 -15.84 -10.76 0.67
N HIS A 92 -16.12 -10.97 -0.61
CA HIS A 92 -16.25 -12.29 -1.20
C HIS A 92 -15.87 -12.27 -2.69
N ALA A 93 -15.25 -13.35 -3.15
CA ALA A 93 -14.78 -13.52 -4.53
C ALA A 93 -15.15 -14.93 -5.05
N PRO A 94 -16.35 -15.12 -5.63
CA PRO A 94 -16.80 -16.44 -6.06
C PRO A 94 -15.89 -17.11 -7.11
N GLY A 95 -15.30 -16.31 -8.01
CA GLY A 95 -14.36 -16.79 -9.03
C GLY A 95 -12.88 -16.66 -8.64
N GLY A 96 -12.60 -16.25 -7.41
CA GLY A 96 -11.27 -15.85 -6.97
C GLY A 96 -10.87 -14.45 -7.45
N ALA A 97 -9.98 -13.81 -6.69
CA ALA A 97 -9.36 -12.54 -7.04
C ALA A 97 -7.97 -12.41 -6.39
N SER A 98 -7.15 -11.52 -6.94
CA SER A 98 -5.97 -10.99 -6.27
C SER A 98 -6.18 -9.52 -5.97
N ILE A 99 -5.91 -9.12 -4.73
CA ILE A 99 -6.20 -7.78 -4.24
C ILE A 99 -4.96 -7.15 -3.61
N LEU A 100 -4.92 -5.82 -3.64
CA LEU A 100 -4.05 -5.00 -2.83
C LEU A 100 -4.88 -4.31 -1.75
N LEU A 101 -4.36 -4.32 -0.53
CA LEU A 101 -4.90 -3.63 0.62
C LEU A 101 -3.94 -2.51 1.02
N PHE A 102 -4.48 -1.42 1.55
CA PHE A 102 -3.71 -0.33 2.12
C PHE A 102 -4.34 0.13 3.42
N GLU A 103 -3.63 -0.09 4.53
CA GLU A 103 -4.18 0.00 5.89
C GLU A 103 -3.06 0.34 6.89
N PRO A 104 -3.37 0.92 8.06
CA PRO A 104 -2.38 1.17 9.10
C PRO A 104 -1.64 -0.11 9.51
N THR A 105 -0.35 0.00 9.80
CA THR A 105 0.46 -1.13 10.27
C THR A 105 -0.14 -1.71 11.55
N GLY A 106 -0.27 -3.04 11.60
CA GLY A 106 -0.87 -3.74 12.74
C GLY A 106 -2.38 -3.92 12.67
N THR A 107 -3.06 -3.40 11.63
CA THR A 107 -4.49 -3.65 11.41
C THR A 107 -4.75 -5.15 11.20
N SER A 108 -5.71 -5.69 11.96
CA SER A 108 -6.15 -7.09 11.91
C SER A 108 -6.95 -7.37 10.65
N SER A 109 -6.63 -8.44 9.91
CA SER A 109 -7.33 -8.87 8.69
C SER A 109 -8.79 -9.29 8.92
N VAL A 110 -9.19 -9.48 10.17
CA VAL A 110 -10.57 -9.80 10.54
C VAL A 110 -11.23 -8.63 11.28
N GLY A 111 -10.64 -7.43 11.29
CA GLY A 111 -11.18 -6.27 11.99
C GLY A 111 -11.16 -6.34 13.51
N ASP A 112 -11.72 -5.30 14.15
CA ASP A 112 -11.86 -5.14 15.60
C ASP A 112 -13.11 -5.87 16.13
N ARG A 113 -14.12 -6.00 15.26
CA ARG A 113 -15.34 -6.76 15.48
C ARG A 113 -15.56 -7.70 14.31
N HIS A 114 -15.81 -8.98 14.61
CA HIS A 114 -16.07 -9.99 13.58
C HIS A 114 -16.93 -11.13 14.10
N GLU A 115 -17.54 -11.88 13.17
CA GLU A 115 -18.13 -13.18 13.47
C GLU A 115 -17.04 -14.23 13.75
N GLU A 116 -17.43 -15.47 14.04
CA GLU A 116 -16.46 -16.56 14.22
C GLU A 116 -15.58 -16.71 12.97
N VAL A 117 -14.26 -16.77 13.18
CA VAL A 117 -13.29 -16.88 12.08
C VAL A 117 -13.19 -18.35 11.65
N PRO A 118 -13.56 -18.69 10.40
CA PRO A 118 -13.46 -20.07 9.91
C PRO A 118 -12.01 -20.45 9.59
N ASP A 119 -11.71 -21.76 9.59
CA ASP A 119 -10.35 -22.31 9.36
C ASP A 119 -9.68 -21.85 8.05
N HIS A 120 -10.47 -21.45 7.04
CA HIS A 120 -9.95 -21.00 5.74
C HIS A 120 -9.61 -19.51 5.68
N VAL A 121 -9.87 -18.76 6.76
CA VAL A 121 -9.53 -17.34 6.90
C VAL A 121 -8.38 -17.21 7.89
N ASP A 122 -7.33 -16.51 7.48
CA ASP A 122 -6.16 -16.27 8.31
C ASP A 122 -6.31 -14.94 9.08
N ALA A 123 -6.52 -15.05 10.39
CA ALA A 123 -6.56 -13.91 11.30
C ALA A 123 -5.12 -13.46 11.64
N THR A 124 -4.70 -12.34 11.05
CA THR A 124 -3.32 -11.87 11.10
C THR A 124 -3.27 -10.34 10.98
N THR A 125 -2.16 -9.72 11.34
CA THR A 125 -1.88 -8.32 11.00
C THR A 125 -1.04 -8.18 9.73
N GLY A 126 -1.04 -9.22 8.89
CA GLY A 126 -0.19 -9.35 7.71
C GLY A 126 1.10 -10.13 7.99
N HIS A 127 1.42 -11.06 7.09
CA HIS A 127 2.68 -11.81 7.14
C HIS A 127 3.77 -11.09 6.35
N ALA A 128 5.03 -11.25 6.75
CA ALA A 128 6.15 -10.81 5.94
C ALA A 128 6.14 -11.54 4.59
N LEU A 129 6.48 -10.83 3.51
CA LEU A 129 6.69 -11.43 2.21
C LEU A 129 8.10 -12.05 2.13
N ASP A 130 8.18 -13.38 2.19
CA ASP A 130 9.40 -14.11 1.90
C ASP A 130 9.54 -14.34 0.40
N LEU A 131 10.16 -13.38 -0.30
CA LEU A 131 10.63 -13.63 -1.67
C LEU A 131 11.94 -14.41 -1.60
N PRO A 132 12.08 -15.53 -2.34
CA PRO A 132 13.40 -16.11 -2.53
C PRO A 132 14.29 -15.02 -3.12
N HIS A 133 15.52 -14.87 -2.59
CA HIS A 133 16.50 -13.94 -3.12
C HIS A 133 16.88 -14.36 -4.55
N THR A 134 16.06 -14.00 -5.53
CA THR A 134 16.50 -13.93 -6.92
C THR A 134 17.51 -12.80 -6.96
N ALA A 135 18.77 -13.16 -7.21
CA ALA A 135 19.84 -12.22 -7.43
C ALA A 135 19.35 -11.09 -8.34
N ALA A 136 19.48 -9.83 -7.87
CA ALA A 136 19.21 -8.64 -8.65
C ALA A 136 19.78 -8.82 -10.07
N GLY A 137 18.91 -8.87 -11.09
CA GLY A 137 19.33 -9.40 -12.37
C GLY A 137 18.33 -9.21 -13.51
N ALA A 138 18.50 -8.08 -14.20
CA ALA A 138 17.98 -7.72 -15.52
C ALA A 138 16.51 -7.25 -15.59
N VAL A 139 16.35 -5.92 -15.53
CA VAL A 139 15.36 -5.26 -16.38
C VAL A 139 15.69 -5.66 -17.83
N ARG A 140 14.84 -6.47 -18.43
CA ARG A 140 14.90 -6.76 -19.86
C ARG A 140 14.04 -5.71 -20.57
N ASP A 141 14.62 -5.04 -21.57
CA ASP A 141 13.83 -4.29 -22.54
C ASP A 141 12.86 -5.25 -23.27
N GLN A 142 11.81 -4.71 -23.89
CA GLN A 142 10.76 -5.41 -24.64
C GLN A 142 11.30 -6.30 -25.77
N ALA A 143 12.59 -6.18 -26.10
CA ALA A 143 13.33 -7.03 -27.04
C ALA A 143 14.21 -8.14 -26.40
N GLY A 144 14.17 -8.32 -25.07
CA GLY A 144 14.86 -9.41 -24.37
C GLY A 144 16.39 -9.26 -24.22
N ARG A 145 16.96 -8.06 -24.39
CA ARG A 145 18.40 -7.80 -24.21
C ARG A 145 18.69 -7.22 -22.82
N ALA A 146 19.72 -7.75 -22.16
CA ALA A 146 20.25 -7.19 -20.91
C ALA A 146 21.02 -5.90 -21.20
N THR A 147 20.66 -4.80 -20.56
CA THR A 147 21.42 -3.55 -20.59
C THR A 147 22.20 -3.39 -19.29
N VAL A 148 23.50 -3.11 -19.42
CA VAL A 148 24.35 -2.68 -18.29
C VAL A 148 24.30 -1.16 -18.27
N SER A 149 23.76 -0.57 -17.21
CA SER A 149 23.88 0.88 -16.98
C SER A 149 25.31 1.20 -16.56
N ALA A 150 26.01 2.01 -17.35
CA ALA A 150 27.31 2.56 -16.98
C ALA A 150 27.14 3.60 -15.86
N PRO A 151 28.10 3.74 -14.93
CA PRO A 151 28.02 4.72 -13.87
C PRO A 151 28.23 6.13 -14.43
N VAL A 152 27.35 7.06 -14.07
CA VAL A 152 27.47 8.48 -14.38
C VAL A 152 28.64 9.05 -13.58
N GLY A 153 29.70 9.42 -14.28
CA GLY A 153 30.85 10.14 -13.72
C GLY A 153 30.50 11.59 -13.41
N ALA A 154 30.99 12.07 -12.26
CA ALA A 154 31.15 13.48 -11.93
C ALA A 154 32.61 13.72 -11.52
N PRO A 155 33.09 14.97 -11.42
CA PRO A 155 32.99 16.09 -12.35
C PRO A 155 34.41 16.59 -12.75
N SER A 156 34.58 17.19 -13.94
CA SER A 156 35.83 17.91 -14.27
C SER A 156 35.63 19.41 -14.13
N GLY A 157 36.26 20.01 -13.13
CA GLY A 157 36.30 21.46 -12.94
C GLY A 157 37.25 22.17 -13.91
N ARG A 158 36.99 23.46 -14.13
CA ARG A 158 38.03 24.46 -14.42
C ARG A 158 37.59 25.83 -13.95
N ALA A 159 38.54 26.53 -13.32
CA ALA A 159 38.39 27.77 -12.59
C ALA A 159 38.59 29.03 -13.46
N ALA A 160 37.94 30.12 -13.04
CA ALA A 160 38.31 31.55 -13.13
C ALA A 160 37.07 32.32 -12.63
N SER A 161 37.06 33.44 -11.90
CA SER A 161 38.03 34.37 -11.30
C SER A 161 37.18 35.38 -10.51
N SER A 162 37.60 35.78 -9.29
CA SER A 162 37.01 36.91 -8.53
C SER A 162 37.33 38.26 -9.20
N PRO A 163 36.67 39.41 -8.91
CA PRO A 163 36.54 39.97 -7.55
C PRO A 163 35.27 40.82 -7.20
N ASP A 164 35.20 41.17 -5.91
CA ASP A 164 34.61 42.37 -5.29
C ASP A 164 33.10 42.69 -5.43
N ALA A 165 32.40 42.76 -4.28
CA ALA A 165 32.10 44.04 -3.63
C ALA A 165 31.26 43.89 -2.34
N LYS A 166 31.68 44.65 -1.33
CA LYS A 166 31.02 44.92 -0.05
C LYS A 166 29.61 45.52 -0.21
N LEU A 167 28.72 45.26 0.75
CA LEU A 167 28.02 46.24 1.62
C LEU A 167 26.96 45.47 2.46
N SER A 168 27.10 45.42 3.80
CA SER A 168 26.53 46.37 4.77
C SER A 168 25.15 45.90 5.28
N ARG A 169 25.07 45.48 6.56
CA ARG A 169 24.35 46.15 7.68
C ARG A 169 22.84 46.31 7.40
N ARG A 170 21.89 46.06 8.29
CA ARG A 170 21.81 45.96 9.75
C ARG A 170 20.30 45.82 10.06
N SER A 171 19.95 45.18 11.20
CA SER A 171 18.82 45.50 12.13
C SER A 171 17.40 45.75 11.59
N ALA A 172 16.30 45.58 12.30
CA ALA A 172 15.88 44.94 13.55
C ALA A 172 14.36 45.23 13.63
N SER A 173 13.63 44.41 14.38
CA SER A 173 12.48 44.77 15.22
C SER A 173 11.32 45.59 14.62
N ALA A 174 10.12 45.01 14.66
CA ALA A 174 9.00 45.61 15.40
C ALA A 174 7.92 44.57 15.71
N ARG A 175 7.57 44.51 17.00
CA ARG A 175 6.32 43.96 17.53
C ARG A 175 5.16 44.89 17.14
N SER A 176 3.96 44.36 17.02
CA SER A 176 2.79 44.99 17.64
C SER A 176 1.67 43.97 17.81
N ASP A 177 1.30 43.76 19.07
CA ASP A 177 0.01 43.25 19.50
C ASP A 177 -1.11 44.18 19.05
N CYS A 178 -2.32 43.64 18.92
CA CYS A 178 -3.53 44.25 19.47
C CYS A 178 -4.70 43.24 19.49
N SER A 179 -5.12 42.90 20.70
CA SER A 179 -6.36 42.20 21.05
C SER A 179 -7.60 43.08 20.83
N GLY A 180 -8.79 42.47 20.74
CA GLY A 180 -10.03 43.17 21.09
C GLY A 180 -11.34 42.52 20.66
N HIS A 181 -12.04 41.98 21.68
CA HIS A 181 -13.48 41.67 21.81
C HIS A 181 -14.07 40.47 21.04
#